data_AF-A0A7H4PC91-F1
#
_entry.id   AF-A0A7H4PC91-F1
#
_cell.length_a   1.000
_cell.length_b   1.000
_cell.length_c   1.000
_cell.angle_alpha   90.00
_cell.angle_beta   90.00
_cell.angle_gamma   90.00
#
_symmetry.space_group_name_H-M   'P 1'
#
loop_
_entity.id
_entity.type
_entity.pdbx_description
1 polymer ?
#
loop_
_entity_poly.entity_id
_entity_poly.type
_entity_poly.pdbx_seq_one_letter_code
_entity_poly.pdbx_strand_id
1 'polypeptide(L)' 'MYQPDFPAVPFRLGLYPVVDSVAWIERLLDAGVRTIQLRIKDKRDSEVEDDVVAAIALGRKYDARAVY' A
#
# COMPACT_ATOMS: atom_id res chain seq x y z
N MET A 1 28.18 6.30 18.31
CA MET A 1 27.17 5.42 17.70
C MET A 1 26.80 6.04 16.36
N TYR A 2 26.88 5.29 15.27
CA TYR A 2 26.46 5.77 13.95
C TYR A 2 24.93 5.85 13.91
N GLN A 3 24.39 7.04 13.68
CA GLN A 3 22.98 7.23 13.38
C GLN A 3 22.86 7.32 11.86
N PRO A 4 22.20 6.36 11.19
CA PRO A 4 22.04 6.41 9.75
C PRO A 4 21.20 7.64 9.35
N ASP A 5 21.51 8.21 8.18
CA ASP A 5 20.78 9.34 7.61
C ASP A 5 19.34 8.98 7.16
N PHE A 6 18.99 7.70 7.22
CA PHE A 6 17.71 7.17 6.77
C PHE A 6 16.86 6.63 7.94
N PRO A 7 15.52 6.76 7.86
CA PRO A 7 14.62 6.18 8.83
C PRO A 7 14.81 4.66 8.95
N ALA A 8 14.67 4.14 10.18
CA ALA A 8 14.70 2.71 10.40
C ALA A 8 13.52 2.03 9.70
N VAL A 9 13.82 0.97 8.94
CA VAL A 9 12.82 0.08 8.32
C VAL A 9 12.89 -1.30 8.98
N PRO A 10 11.78 -2.06 9.03
CA PRO A 10 11.82 -3.44 9.49
C PRO A 10 12.84 -4.26 8.71
N PHE A 11 13.67 -5.04 9.41
CA PHE A 11 14.69 -5.89 8.78
C PHE A 11 14.08 -6.93 7.81
N ARG A 12 12.82 -7.31 8.03
CA ARG A 12 12.02 -8.13 7.10
C ARG A 12 10.72 -7.40 6.79
N LEU A 13 10.68 -6.73 5.64
CA LEU A 13 9.48 -6.07 5.14
C LEU A 13 8.42 -7.06 4.63
N GLY A 14 8.84 -8.28 4.29
CA GLY A 14 7.99 -9.25 3.61
C GLY A 14 7.79 -8.86 2.14
N LEU A 15 6.63 -9.21 1.58
CA LEU A 15 6.25 -8.82 0.22
C LEU A 15 5.75 -7.38 0.21
N TYR A 16 6.28 -6.55 -0.71
CA TYR A 16 5.86 -5.16 -0.91
C TYR A 16 5.52 -4.92 -2.40
N PRO A 17 4.35 -5.37 -2.85
CA PRO A 17 3.94 -5.25 -4.24
C PRO A 17 3.45 -3.82 -4.53
N VAL A 18 3.78 -3.35 -5.73
CA VAL A 18 3.25 -2.10 -6.29
C VAL A 18 2.20 -2.48 -7.32
N VAL A 19 0.97 -2.03 -7.12
CA VAL A 19 -0.19 -2.40 -7.95
C VAL A 19 -0.90 -1.17 -8.48
N ASP A 20 -1.65 -1.31 -9.55
CA ASP A 20 -2.29 -0.21 -10.28
C ASP A 20 -3.79 -0.06 -9.99
N SER A 21 -4.35 -0.91 -9.12
CA SER A 21 -5.78 -0.96 -8.87
C SER A 21 -6.13 -1.49 -7.49
N VAL A 22 -7.25 -1.00 -6.95
CA VAL A 22 -7.78 -1.40 -5.64
C VAL A 22 -8.16 -2.89 -5.60
N ALA A 23 -8.63 -3.46 -6.71
CA ALA A 23 -8.95 -4.88 -6.82
C ALA A 23 -7.73 -5.78 -6.52
N TRP A 24 -6.53 -5.37 -6.92
CA TRP A 24 -5.30 -6.08 -6.58
C TRP A 24 -4.92 -5.94 -5.11
N ILE A 25 -5.19 -4.79 -4.50
CA ILE A 25 -4.98 -4.58 -3.06
C ILE A 25 -5.80 -5.59 -2.27
N GLU A 26 -7.11 -5.68 -2.53
CA GLU A 26 -7.99 -6.61 -1.80
C GLU A 26 -7.52 -8.07 -1.91
N ARG A 27 -7.21 -8.52 -3.14
CA ARG A 27 -6.71 -9.89 -3.37
C ARG A 27 -5.44 -10.21 -2.61
N LEU A 28 -4.49 -9.27 -2.57
CA LEU A 28 -3.21 -9.45 -1.89
C LEU A 28 -3.37 -9.40 -0.36
N LEU A 29 -4.26 -8.54 0.14
CA LEU A 29 -4.62 -8.49 1.56
C LEU A 29 -5.26 -9.81 2.02
N ASP A 30 -6.16 -10.38 1.22
CA ASP A 30 -6.77 -11.70 1.45
C ASP A 30 -5.72 -12.82 1.42
N ALA A 31 -4.71 -12.71 0.56
CA ALA A 31 -3.57 -13.64 0.51
C ALA A 31 -2.57 -13.46 1.68
N GLY A 32 -2.81 -12.52 2.61
CA GLY A 32 -1.98 -12.31 3.79
C GLY A 32 -0.85 -11.29 3.62
N VAL A 33 -0.78 -10.58 2.50
CA VAL A 33 0.15 -9.45 2.34
C VAL A 33 -0.33 -8.31 3.23
N ARG A 34 0.62 -7.61 3.87
CA ARG A 34 0.31 -6.53 4.83
C ARG A 34 0.93 -5.19 4.49
N THR A 35 1.80 -5.15 3.47
CA THR A 35 2.40 -3.90 2.99
C THR A 35 2.23 -3.83 1.48
N ILE A 36 1.45 -2.89 0.97
CA ILE A 36 1.11 -2.78 -0.47
C ILE A 36 1.14 -1.30 -0.87
N GLN A 37 1.63 -1.02 -2.08
CA GLN A 37 1.60 0.32 -2.66
C GLN A 37 0.64 0.39 -3.85
N LEU A 38 -0.27 1.36 -3.82
CA LEU A 38 -1.09 1.72 -4.99
C LEU A 38 -0.32 2.72 -5.85
N ARG A 39 -0.26 2.49 -7.16
CA ARG A 39 0.37 3.41 -8.11
C ARG A 39 -0.45 3.49 -9.40
N ILE A 40 -1.27 4.51 -9.50
CA ILE A 40 -2.10 4.80 -10.67
C ILE A 40 -1.39 5.87 -11.51
N LYS A 41 -1.24 5.64 -12.82
CA LYS A 41 -0.59 6.60 -13.75
C LYS A 41 -1.53 7.23 -14.75
N ASP A 42 -2.64 6.58 -15.05
CA ASP A 42 -3.45 6.86 -16.25
C ASP A 42 -4.91 7.21 -15.93
N LYS A 43 -5.19 7.79 -14.74
CA LYS A 43 -6.54 8.20 -14.33
C LYS A 43 -6.62 9.69 -14.04
N ARG A 44 -7.83 10.26 -14.16
CA ARG A 44 -8.11 11.64 -13.75
C ARG A 44 -8.09 11.73 -12.22
N ASP A 45 -7.73 12.90 -11.68
CA ASP A 45 -7.57 13.12 -10.24
C ASP A 45 -8.78 12.67 -9.41
N SER A 46 -10.01 12.94 -9.88
CA SER A 46 -11.23 12.52 -9.19
C SER A 46 -11.39 10.99 -9.10
N GLU A 47 -10.96 10.27 -10.13
CA GLU A 47 -11.02 8.80 -10.17
C GLU A 47 -9.91 8.18 -9.29
N VAL A 48 -8.77 8.88 -9.19
CA VAL A 48 -7.68 8.48 -8.29
C VAL A 48 -8.09 8.67 -6.83
N GLU A 49 -8.82 9.75 -6.50
CA GLU A 49 -9.26 10.02 -5.13
C GLU A 49 -10.17 8.91 -4.59
N ASP A 50 -11.16 8.46 -5.38
CA ASP A 50 -12.04 7.34 -5.03
C ASP A 50 -11.26 6.05 -4.79
N ASP A 51 -10.26 5.76 -5.64
CA ASP A 51 -9.40 4.58 -5.49
C ASP A 51 -8.53 4.66 -4.23
N VAL A 52 -7.98 5.84 -3.91
CA VAL A 52 -7.18 6.06 -2.69
C VAL A 52 -8.05 5.88 -1.45
N VAL A 53 -9.27 6.43 -1.43
CA VAL A 53 -10.22 6.26 -0.32
C VAL A 53 -10.55 4.78 -0.12
N ALA A 54 -10.83 4.04 -1.19
CA ALA A 54 -11.10 2.61 -1.12
C ALA A 54 -9.88 1.81 -0.62
N ALA A 55 -8.67 2.15 -1.10
CA ALA A 55 -7.44 1.54 -0.63
C ALA A 55 -7.19 1.81 0.87
N ILE A 56 -7.50 3.01 1.37
CA ILE A 56 -7.39 3.35 2.80
C ILE A 56 -8.36 2.52 3.63
N ALA A 57 -9.61 2.38 3.18
CA ALA A 57 -10.62 1.58 3.86
C ALA A 57 -10.19 0.11 3.97
N LEU A 58 -9.64 -0.45 2.89
CA LEU A 58 -9.07 -1.80 2.89
C LEU A 58 -7.86 -1.92 3.82
N GLY A 59 -6.92 -0.96 3.77
CA GLY A 59 -5.76 -0.95 4.66
C GLY A 59 -6.17 -1.01 6.14
N ARG A 60 -7.18 -0.22 6.54
CA ARG A 60 -7.73 -0.25 7.90
C ARG A 60 -8.44 -1.56 8.24
N LYS A 61 -9.23 -2.11 7.31
CA LYS A 61 -9.97 -3.37 7.51
C LYS A 61 -9.03 -4.56 7.80
N TYR A 62 -7.87 -4.60 7.16
CA TYR A 62 -6.92 -5.72 7.27
C TYR A 62 -5.74 -5.47 8.22
N ASP A 63 -5.75 -4.35 8.96
CA ASP A 63 -4.62 -3.87 9.77
C ASP A 63 -3.29 -3.86 8.97
N ALA A 64 -3.39 -3.39 7.74
CA ALA A 64 -2.30 -3.39 6.77
C ALA A 64 -1.69 -2.00 6.65
N ARG A 65 -0.37 -1.96 6.44
CA ARG A 65 0.38 -0.76 6.11
C ARG A 65 0.26 -0.49 4.61
N ALA A 66 -0.82 0.15 4.21
CA ALA A 66 -0.95 0.63 2.85
C ALA A 66 -0.23 1.98 2.69
N VAL A 67 0.57 2.09 1.63
CA VAL A 67 1.32 3.28 1.25
C VAL A 67 0.69 3.76 -0.06
N TYR A 68 -0.01 4.89 -0.04
CA TYR A 68 -0.71 5.46 -1.19
C TYR A 68 0.16 6.54 -1.84
#